data_AF-A0A0N4XKD1-F1
#
_entry.id   AF-A0A0N4XKD1-F1
#
_cell.length_a   1.000
_cell.length_b   1.000
_cell.length_c   1.000
_cell.angle_alpha   90.00
_cell.angle_beta   90.00
_cell.angle_gamma   90.00
#
_symmetry.space_group_name_H-M   'P 1'
#
loop_
_entity.id
_entity.type
_entity.pdbx_description
1 polymer ?
#
loop_
_entity_poly.entity_id
_entity_poly.type
_entity_poly.pdbx_seq_one_letter_code
_entity_poly.pdbx_strand_id
1 'polypeptide(L)'
;MSVYDYSLLSQFLPQYYKRLFPFKPYVKWLCYGQKPAEYFGRREFAFILEEDVHLRYKCFEDQAEFEHELCRISPHKLDVGAVYSHRPKENKKHSDFKAVERELVFDIDLTDYDNVRKCCS
;
A
#
# COMPACT_ATOMS: atom_id res chain seq x y z
N MET A 1 -13.96 20.95 9.84
CA MET A 1 -13.87 19.52 10.21
C MET A 1 -13.60 19.46 11.70
N SER A 2 -14.27 18.59 12.45
CA SER A 2 -13.90 18.33 13.84
C SER A 2 -12.45 17.84 13.92
N VAL A 3 -11.78 18.08 15.04
CA VAL A 3 -10.45 17.51 15.28
C VAL A 3 -10.54 16.00 15.16
N TYR A 4 -9.67 15.41 14.35
CA TYR A 4 -9.59 13.97 14.15
C TYR A 4 -8.96 13.31 15.38
N ASP A 5 -9.62 12.27 15.92
CA ASP A 5 -9.12 11.49 17.06
C ASP A 5 -8.50 10.18 16.54
N TYR A 6 -7.18 10.07 16.68
CA TYR A 6 -6.41 8.92 16.22
C TYR A 6 -6.78 7.62 16.96
N SER A 7 -7.28 7.71 18.20
CA SER A 7 -7.69 6.52 18.97
C SER A 7 -8.86 5.77 18.32
N LEU A 8 -9.66 6.45 17.49
CA LEU A 8 -10.80 5.87 16.78
C LEU A 8 -10.39 5.15 15.49
N LEU A 9 -9.11 5.22 15.09
CA LEU A 9 -8.63 4.64 13.84
C LEU A 9 -8.83 3.11 13.82
N SER A 10 -8.56 2.43 14.93
CA SER A 10 -8.78 0.98 15.10
C SER A 10 -10.25 0.56 14.92
N GLN A 11 -11.19 1.46 15.24
CA GLN A 11 -12.62 1.24 15.04
C GLN A 11 -13.06 1.53 13.60
N PHE A 12 -12.53 2.58 12.98
CA PHE A 12 -12.99 3.04 11.67
C PHE A 12 -12.31 2.37 10.48
N LEU A 13 -11.03 2.00 10.57
CA LEU A 13 -10.32 1.34 9.47
C LEU A 13 -10.99 0.05 9.00
N PRO A 14 -11.44 -0.87 9.88
CA PRO A 14 -12.15 -2.07 9.44
C PRO A 14 -13.42 -1.75 8.66
N GLN A 15 -14.15 -0.69 9.03
CA GLN A 15 -15.35 -0.26 8.31
C GLN A 15 -14.99 0.38 6.96
N TYR A 16 -13.94 1.20 6.94
CA TYR A 16 -13.42 1.82 5.72
C TYR A 16 -13.00 0.77 4.70
N TYR A 17 -12.13 -0.17 5.08
CA TYR A 17 -11.69 -1.22 4.17
C TYR A 17 -12.85 -2.11 3.74
N LYS A 18 -13.78 -2.47 4.65
CA LYS A 18 -14.91 -3.34 4.29
C LYS A 18 -15.96 -2.69 3.38
N ARG A 19 -16.14 -1.37 3.42
CA ARG A 19 -17.30 -0.70 2.77
C ARG A 19 -16.95 0.40 1.78
N LEU A 20 -15.79 1.04 1.92
CA LEU A 20 -15.45 2.27 1.21
C LEU A 20 -14.20 2.14 0.35
N PHE A 21 -13.22 1.32 0.75
CA PHE A 21 -11.99 1.16 -0.02
C PHE A 21 -12.30 0.62 -1.42
N PRO A 22 -11.84 1.28 -2.50
CA PRO A 22 -12.29 0.97 -3.84
C PRO A 22 -11.44 -0.16 -4.46
N PHE A 23 -11.58 -1.39 -3.97
CA PHE A 23 -10.77 -2.55 -4.39
C PHE A 23 -10.73 -2.77 -5.90
N LYS A 24 -11.89 -2.74 -6.55
CA LYS A 24 -12.01 -3.01 -7.99
C LYS A 24 -11.19 -2.05 -8.86
N PRO A 25 -11.36 -0.72 -8.79
CA PRO A 25 -10.52 0.20 -9.56
C PRO A 25 -9.06 0.21 -9.08
N TYR A 26 -8.79 0.00 -7.79
CA TYR A 26 -7.43 -0.04 -7.25
C TYR A 26 -6.61 -1.20 -7.83
N VAL A 27 -7.16 -2.42 -7.80
CA VAL A 27 -6.51 -3.59 -8.40
C VAL A 27 -6.46 -3.47 -9.93
N LYS A 28 -7.52 -2.93 -10.58
CA LYS A 28 -7.50 -2.65 -12.02
C LYS A 28 -6.34 -1.72 -12.41
N TRP A 29 -6.08 -0.67 -11.64
CA TRP A 29 -4.94 0.22 -11.84
C TRP A 29 -3.62 -0.53 -11.74
N LEU A 30 -3.41 -1.29 -10.67
CA LEU A 30 -2.14 -1.97 -10.41
C LEU A 30 -1.89 -3.20 -11.29
N CYS A 31 -2.91 -3.71 -12.00
CA CYS A 31 -2.75 -4.75 -13.02
C CYS A 31 -2.28 -4.21 -14.38
N TYR A 32 -2.43 -2.91 -14.68
CA TYR A 32 -2.07 -2.32 -15.98
C TYR A 32 -2.66 -3.06 -17.21
N GLY A 33 -3.85 -3.62 -17.07
CA GLY A 33 -4.49 -4.42 -18.13
C GLY A 33 -3.86 -5.80 -18.38
N GLN A 34 -2.85 -6.18 -17.59
CA GLN A 34 -2.24 -7.51 -17.62
C GLN A 34 -3.02 -8.51 -16.77
N LYS A 35 -2.69 -9.80 -16.92
CA LYS A 35 -3.26 -10.85 -16.06
C LYS A 35 -2.77 -10.65 -14.62
N PRO A 36 -3.65 -10.66 -13.59
CA PRO A 36 -3.27 -10.45 -12.20
C PRO A 36 -2.13 -11.35 -11.72
N ALA A 37 -2.16 -12.64 -12.08
CA ALA A 37 -1.16 -13.62 -11.68
C ALA A 37 0.27 -13.30 -12.16
N GLU A 38 0.42 -12.56 -13.25
CA GLU A 38 1.71 -12.27 -13.89
C GLU A 38 2.31 -10.95 -13.40
N TYR A 39 1.48 -9.96 -13.09
CA TYR A 39 1.93 -8.60 -12.75
C TYR A 39 1.57 -8.20 -11.32
N PHE A 40 0.29 -8.23 -10.95
CA PHE A 40 -0.19 -7.87 -9.61
C PHE A 40 0.39 -8.80 -8.53
N GLY A 41 0.51 -10.10 -8.83
CA GLY A 41 1.14 -11.10 -7.96
C GLY A 41 2.62 -10.83 -7.64
N ARG A 42 3.29 -9.98 -8.43
CA ARG A 42 4.69 -9.61 -8.21
C ARG A 42 4.86 -8.21 -7.63
N ARG A 43 3.76 -7.48 -7.41
CA ARG A 43 3.75 -6.17 -6.76
C ARG A 43 3.96 -6.34 -5.25
N GLU A 44 4.91 -5.58 -4.71
CA GLU A 44 5.07 -5.46 -3.26
C GLU A 44 4.02 -4.51 -2.68
N PHE A 45 3.46 -4.90 -1.54
CA PHE A 45 2.76 -4.03 -0.61
C PHE A 45 3.46 -4.09 0.75
N ALA A 46 3.46 -2.97 1.46
CA ALA A 46 3.80 -2.93 2.87
C ALA A 46 2.59 -2.46 3.69
N PHE A 47 2.28 -3.23 4.73
CA PHE A 47 1.25 -2.86 5.70
C PHE A 47 1.94 -2.33 6.94
N ILE A 48 1.62 -1.09 7.34
CA ILE A 48 2.17 -0.46 8.53
C ILE A 48 1.06 -0.45 9.58
N LEU A 49 1.33 -1.11 10.70
CA LEU A 49 0.39 -1.24 11.82
C LEU A 49 0.61 -0.13 12.85
N GLU A 50 -0.08 -0.25 13.98
CA GLU A 50 0.23 0.53 15.17
C GLU A 50 1.70 0.36 15.59
N GLU A 51 2.26 1.36 16.26
CA GLU A 51 3.67 1.42 16.66
C GLU A 51 4.68 1.35 15.48
N ASP A 52 4.23 1.71 14.27
CA ASP A 52 5.03 1.68 13.03
C ASP A 52 5.66 0.29 12.75
N VAL A 53 4.95 -0.80 13.07
CA VAL A 53 5.39 -2.14 12.67
C VAL A 53 5.16 -2.34 11.16
N HIS A 54 6.25 -2.54 10.41
CA HIS A 54 6.22 -2.73 8.95
C HIS A 54 6.17 -4.20 8.54
N LEU A 55 5.06 -4.62 7.93
CA LEU A 55 4.93 -5.91 7.25
C LEU A 55 5.22 -5.74 5.76
N ARG A 56 6.49 -5.87 5.37
CA ARG A 56 6.96 -5.73 3.98
C ARG A 56 6.87 -7.02 3.17
N TYR A 57 7.11 -6.89 1.87
CA TYR A 57 7.11 -8.01 0.90
C TYR A 57 5.79 -8.79 0.84
N LYS A 58 4.67 -8.15 1.18
CA LYS A 58 3.35 -8.74 0.92
C LYS A 58 3.05 -8.63 -0.57
N CYS A 59 2.37 -9.63 -1.12
CA CYS A 59 1.89 -9.65 -2.49
C CYS A 59 0.67 -10.56 -2.58
N PHE A 60 -0.19 -10.33 -3.56
CA PHE A 60 -1.50 -10.96 -3.65
C PHE A 60 -1.75 -11.42 -5.09
N GLU A 61 -2.32 -12.60 -5.26
CA GLU A 61 -2.53 -13.24 -6.56
C GLU A 61 -3.70 -12.61 -7.31
N ASP A 62 -4.73 -12.18 -6.58
CA ASP A 62 -5.93 -11.57 -7.13
C ASP A 62 -6.57 -10.54 -6.17
N GLN A 63 -7.66 -9.93 -6.64
CA GLN A 63 -8.42 -8.95 -5.86
C GLN A 63 -9.00 -9.55 -4.58
N ALA A 64 -9.44 -10.81 -4.59
CA ALA A 64 -10.11 -11.43 -3.45
C ALA A 64 -9.12 -11.69 -2.31
N GLU A 65 -7.91 -12.17 -2.62
CA GLU A 65 -6.84 -12.33 -1.63
C GLU A 65 -6.43 -10.98 -1.03
N PHE A 66 -6.29 -9.95 -1.87
CA PHE A 66 -5.95 -8.60 -1.42
C PHE A 66 -7.04 -8.01 -0.52
N GLU A 67 -8.30 -8.10 -0.94
CA GLU A 67 -9.45 -7.60 -0.19
C GLU A 67 -9.59 -8.30 1.16
N HIS A 68 -9.46 -9.63 1.17
CA HIS A 68 -9.51 -10.42 2.39
C HIS A 68 -8.42 -9.99 3.39
N GLU A 69 -7.16 -9.92 2.94
CA GLU A 69 -6.05 -9.60 3.84
C GLU A 69 -6.08 -8.14 4.30
N LEU A 70 -6.43 -7.19 3.42
CA LEU A 70 -6.53 -5.77 3.78
C LEU A 70 -7.65 -5.52 4.79
N CYS A 71 -8.81 -6.18 4.63
CA CYS A 71 -9.90 -6.11 5.62
C CYS A 71 -9.51 -6.79 6.94
N ARG A 72 -8.84 -7.94 6.89
CA ARG A 72 -8.44 -8.70 8.08
C ARG A 72 -7.40 -7.96 8.92
N ILE A 73 -6.39 -7.37 8.28
CA ILE A 73 -5.30 -6.68 8.97
C ILE A 73 -5.68 -5.23 9.30
N SER A 74 -6.44 -4.55 8.43
CA SER A 74 -6.83 -3.15 8.58
C SER A 74 -5.66 -2.23 8.96
N PRO A 75 -4.61 -2.15 8.11
CA PRO A 75 -3.38 -1.43 8.45
C PRO A 75 -3.61 0.09 8.51
N HIS A 76 -2.81 0.77 9.33
CA HIS A 76 -2.82 2.23 9.48
C HIS A 76 -2.27 2.93 8.24
N LYS A 77 -1.24 2.35 7.61
CA LYS A 77 -0.71 2.82 6.32
C LYS A 77 -0.54 1.65 5.36
N LEU A 78 -0.71 1.94 4.07
CA LEU A 78 -0.57 1.00 2.97
C LEU A 78 0.39 1.61 1.96
N ASP A 79 1.60 1.05 1.86
CA ASP A 79 2.57 1.49 0.86
C ASP A 79 2.55 0.54 -0.34
N VAL A 80 2.66 1.12 -1.54
CA VAL A 80 2.80 0.38 -2.80
C VAL A 80 4.26 0.39 -3.23
N GLY A 81 4.82 -0.81 -3.36
CA GLY A 81 6.20 -1.01 -3.76
C GLY A 81 6.38 -1.27 -5.26
N ALA A 82 7.54 -1.81 -5.62
CA ALA A 82 7.87 -2.18 -6.99
C ALA A 82 7.18 -3.49 -7.43
N VAL A 83 7.16 -3.73 -8.74
CA VAL A 83 7.01 -5.07 -9.32
C VAL A 83 8.37 -5.75 -9.33
N TYR A 84 8.43 -6.96 -8.80
CA TYR A 84 9.67 -7.74 -8.70
C TYR A 84 9.76 -8.86 -9.76
N SER A 85 10.94 -9.45 -9.90
CA SER A 85 11.17 -10.60 -10.78
C SER A 85 10.38 -11.84 -10.35
N HIS A 86 10.18 -12.02 -9.04
CA HIS A 86 9.41 -13.08 -8.41
C HIS A 86 8.39 -12.51 -7.43
N ARG A 87 7.51 -13.36 -6.89
CA ARG A 87 6.53 -12.95 -5.86
C ARG A 87 7.28 -12.42 -4.62
N PRO A 88 7.01 -11.19 -4.15
CA PRO A 88 7.67 -10.62 -2.97
C PRO A 88 7.67 -11.53 -1.73
N LYS A 89 6.57 -12.27 -1.48
CA LYS A 89 6.46 -13.22 -0.37
C LYS A 89 7.48 -14.37 -0.41
N GLU A 90 8.14 -14.56 -1.55
CA GLU A 90 9.13 -15.60 -1.83
C GLU A 90 10.56 -15.05 -2.03
N ASN A 91 10.80 -13.80 -1.65
CA ASN A 91 12.09 -13.12 -1.83
C ASN A 91 13.32 -13.90 -1.33
N LYS A 92 13.17 -14.76 -0.31
CA LYS A 92 14.25 -15.59 0.24
C LYS A 92 14.51 -16.89 -0.52
N LYS A 93 13.62 -17.28 -1.45
CA LYS A 93 13.73 -18.53 -2.23
C LYS A 93 14.52 -18.36 -3.54
N HIS A 94 14.72 -17.13 -3.98
CA HIS A 94 15.29 -16.81 -5.30
C HIS A 94 16.54 -15.94 -5.15
N SER A 95 17.65 -16.37 -5.72
CA SER A 95 18.91 -15.60 -5.71
C SER A 95 18.89 -14.42 -6.68
N ASP A 96 17.99 -14.42 -7.66
CA ASP A 96 17.78 -13.37 -8.68
C ASP A 96 16.56 -12.48 -8.37
N PHE A 97 16.12 -12.44 -7.09
CA PHE A 97 15.06 -11.54 -6.64
C PHE A 97 15.48 -10.07 -6.75
N LYS A 98 14.82 -9.31 -7.63
CA LYS A 98 15.11 -7.89 -7.87
C LYS A 98 13.86 -7.12 -8.28
N ALA A 99 13.83 -5.83 -7.96
CA ALA A 99 12.83 -4.92 -8.51
C ALA A 99 13.05 -4.74 -10.02
N VAL A 100 11.97 -4.79 -10.80
CA VAL A 100 12.01 -4.69 -12.26
C VAL A 100 11.36 -3.39 -12.72
N GLU A 101 10.19 -3.07 -12.17
CA GLU A 101 9.40 -1.91 -12.58
C GLU A 101 8.77 -1.21 -11.37
N ARG A 102 8.62 0.10 -11.46
CA ARG A 102 7.85 0.92 -10.52
C ARG A 102 7.44 2.20 -11.22
N GLU A 103 6.31 2.74 -10.81
CA GLU A 103 5.83 4.06 -11.17
C GLU A 103 6.88 5.12 -10.80
N LEU A 104 7.15 6.05 -11.71
CA LEU A 104 7.86 7.26 -11.36
C LEU A 104 6.96 8.10 -10.45
N VAL A 105 7.42 8.34 -9.22
CA VAL A 105 6.68 9.09 -8.21
C VAL A 105 7.50 10.27 -7.73
N PHE A 106 6.82 11.36 -7.42
CA PHE A 106 7.39 12.56 -6.82
C PHE A 106 6.65 12.79 -5.50
N ASP A 107 7.40 13.10 -4.46
CA ASP A 107 6.88 13.47 -3.15
C ASP A 107 7.33 14.91 -2.89
N ILE A 108 6.37 15.83 -2.80
CA ILE A 108 6.61 17.26 -2.58
C ILE A 108 5.86 17.63 -1.32
N ASP A 109 6.59 17.90 -0.25
CA ASP A 109 6.01 18.20 1.06
C ASP A 109 5.97 19.71 1.29
N LEU A 110 4.98 20.18 2.05
CA LEU A 110 4.86 21.61 2.38
C LEU A 110 5.96 22.08 3.35
N THR A 111 6.56 21.16 4.11
CA THR A 111 7.66 21.44 5.05
C THR A 111 8.95 21.84 4.32
N ASP A 112 9.14 21.42 3.06
CA ASP A 112 10.28 21.85 2.24
C ASP A 112 10.28 23.37 1.96
N TYR A 113 9.15 24.05 2.17
CA TYR A 113 8.94 25.48 1.92
C TYR A 113 8.85 26.32 3.19
N ASP A 114 9.18 25.76 4.36
CA ASP A 114 9.09 26.45 5.66
C ASP A 114 9.91 27.75 5.71
N ASN A 115 11.00 27.83 4.94
CA ASN A 115 11.87 29.01 4.87
C ASN A 115 11.31 30.17 4.00
N VAL A 116 10.32 29.90 3.15
CA VAL A 116 9.76 30.89 2.21
C VAL A 116 8.29 31.19 2.48
N ARG A 117 7.57 30.30 3.18
CA ARG A 117 6.18 30.53 3.58
C ARG A 117 6.10 31.40 4.84
N LYS A 118 5.09 32.28 4.90
CA LYS A 118 4.89 33.23 6.03
C LYS A 118 3.52 33.12 6.71
N CYS A 119 2.64 32.26 6.20
CA CYS A 119 1.23 32.20 6.60
C CYS A 119 0.91 31.06 7.59
N CYS A 120 1.80 30.09 7.76
CA CYS A 120 1.59 28.92 8.60
C CYS A 120 2.89 28.56 9.31
N SER A 121 2.77 28.04 10.52
CA SER A 121 3.85 27.40 11.27
C SER A 121 3.74 25.90 11.11
#